data_AF-A0A7S1RNN9-F1
#
_entry.id   AF-A0A7S1RNN9-F1
#
_cell.length_a   1.000
_cell.length_b   1.000
_cell.length_c   1.000
_cell.angle_alpha   90.00
_cell.angle_beta   90.00
_cell.angle_gamma   90.00
#
_symmetry.space_group_name_H-M   'P 1'
#
loop_
_entity.id
_entity.type
_entity.pdbx_description
1 polymer ?
#
loop_
_entity_poly.entity_id
_entity_poly.type
_entity_poly.pdbx_seq_one_letter_code
_entity_poly.pdbx_strand_id
1 'polypeptide(L)'
;AKLYVIEHIDGAGHRMKTIIEGIAVAAKNGLNFGGAVPVPNTVTEHGHDFRKLVDSFFGGNASQKLFPAKRPAFAAEFKNGVRELEEKRGGVEELSSIYCPNTNEWEMMPFPASRYFTPELRTALRRPLEQWS
;
A
#
# COMPACT_ATOMS: atom_id res chain seq x y z
N ALA A 1 3.30 -8.99 11.16
CA ALA A 1 2.04 -8.22 10.99
C ALA A 1 1.79 -7.91 9.52
N LYS A 2 0.55 -7.56 9.17
CA LYS A 2 0.09 -7.12 7.84
C LYS A 2 -0.24 -5.63 7.89
N LEU A 3 0.35 -4.84 7.00
CA LEU A 3 0.10 -3.40 6.88
C LEU A 3 -1.05 -3.14 5.90
N TYR A 4 -2.10 -2.48 6.38
CA TYR A 4 -3.17 -1.96 5.56
C TYR A 4 -3.05 -0.44 5.44
N VAL A 5 -3.27 0.08 4.24
CA VAL A 5 -3.30 1.53 3.97
C VAL A 5 -4.72 1.96 3.61
N ILE A 6 -4.98 3.26 3.52
CA ILE A 6 -6.25 3.75 2.98
C ILE A 6 -6.19 3.74 1.46
N GLU A 7 -7.29 3.38 0.79
CA GLU A 7 -7.43 3.70 -0.63
C GLU A 7 -7.60 5.21 -0.80
N HIS A 8 -6.83 5.82 -1.71
CA HIS A 8 -6.99 7.24 -2.01
C HIS A 8 -8.33 7.50 -2.73
N ILE A 9 -8.96 8.64 -2.47
CA ILE A 9 -10.27 8.98 -3.09
C ILE A 9 -10.14 9.48 -4.53
N ASP A 10 -8.96 10.00 -4.87
CA ASP A 10 -8.69 10.68 -6.14
C ASP A 10 -8.42 9.70 -7.31
N GLY A 11 -7.86 10.20 -8.39
CA GLY A 11 -7.54 9.46 -9.61
C GLY A 11 -6.82 8.13 -9.46
N ALA A 12 -6.89 7.31 -10.52
CA ALA A 12 -6.28 5.98 -10.58
C ALA A 12 -4.77 6.02 -10.33
N GLY A 13 -4.09 7.08 -10.80
CA GLY A 13 -2.67 7.31 -10.55
C GLY A 13 -2.35 7.46 -9.06
N HIS A 14 -3.10 8.32 -8.35
CA HIS A 14 -2.92 8.49 -6.90
C HIS A 14 -3.27 7.23 -6.12
N ARG A 15 -4.34 6.52 -6.50
CA ARG A 15 -4.72 5.25 -5.88
C ARG A 15 -3.63 4.18 -6.04
N MET A 16 -3.06 4.05 -7.24
CA MET A 16 -1.96 3.11 -7.48
C MET A 16 -0.69 3.52 -6.73
N LYS A 17 -0.37 4.82 -6.70
CA LYS A 17 0.75 5.37 -5.91
C LYS A 17 0.64 4.96 -4.44
N THR A 18 -0.51 5.13 -3.81
CA THR A 18 -0.73 4.74 -2.40
C THR A 18 -0.50 3.25 -2.15
N ILE A 19 -0.92 2.37 -3.07
CA ILE A 19 -0.67 0.92 -2.96
C ILE A 19 0.83 0.63 -3.02
N ILE A 20 1.53 1.21 -4.01
CA ILE A 20 2.97 1.01 -4.21
C ILE A 20 3.77 1.53 -3.00
N GLU A 21 3.41 2.69 -2.48
CA GLU A 21 4.00 3.25 -1.26
C GLU A 21 3.74 2.37 -0.03
N GLY A 22 2.52 1.85 0.10
CA GLY A 22 2.18 0.89 1.15
C GLY A 22 3.05 -0.36 1.10
N ILE A 23 3.32 -0.89 -0.09
CA ILE A 23 4.25 -2.02 -0.31
C ILE A 23 5.66 -1.63 0.13
N ALA A 24 6.15 -0.44 -0.27
CA ALA A 24 7.49 0.04 0.09
C ALA A 24 7.66 0.23 1.61
N VAL A 25 6.67 0.85 2.27
CA VAL A 25 6.65 1.02 3.73
C VAL A 25 6.60 -0.33 4.44
N ALA A 26 5.79 -1.27 3.95
CA ALA A 26 5.71 -2.61 4.52
C ALA A 26 7.05 -3.34 4.40
N ALA A 27 7.65 -3.34 3.21
CA ALA A 27 8.93 -4.00 2.95
C ALA A 27 10.05 -3.45 3.84
N LYS A 28 10.18 -2.12 3.94
CA LYS A 28 11.18 -1.47 4.80
C LYS A 28 11.05 -1.89 6.27
N ASN A 29 9.82 -2.05 6.74
CA ASN A 29 9.52 -2.32 8.15
C ASN A 29 9.40 -3.81 8.50
N GLY A 30 9.78 -4.71 7.57
CA GLY A 30 9.66 -6.15 7.76
C GLY A 30 8.20 -6.58 7.99
N LEU A 31 7.28 -5.97 7.25
CA LEU A 31 5.84 -6.24 7.29
C LEU A 31 5.38 -6.84 5.97
N ASN A 32 4.30 -7.63 6.02
CA ASN A 32 3.58 -8.01 4.81
C ASN A 32 2.62 -6.89 4.41
N PHE A 33 2.51 -6.58 3.13
CA PHE A 33 1.43 -5.71 2.66
C PHE A 33 0.10 -6.45 2.71
N GLY A 34 -0.86 -5.90 3.45
CA GLY A 34 -2.18 -6.50 3.67
C GLY A 34 -3.24 -6.04 2.67
N GLY A 35 -3.05 -4.88 2.05
CA GLY A 35 -3.98 -4.30 1.08
C GLY A 35 -4.30 -2.84 1.35
N ALA A 36 -5.22 -2.29 0.56
CA ALA A 36 -5.77 -0.95 0.72
C ALA A 36 -7.23 -1.04 1.12
N VAL A 37 -7.59 -0.40 2.25
CA VAL A 37 -8.95 -0.34 2.76
C VAL A 37 -9.79 0.55 1.84
N PRO A 38 -10.84 0.02 1.19
CA PRO A 38 -11.65 0.81 0.28
C PRO A 38 -12.34 1.98 0.98
N VAL A 39 -12.45 3.09 0.27
CA VAL A 39 -13.19 4.28 0.70
C VAL A 39 -14.44 4.45 -0.17
N PRO A 40 -15.55 4.97 0.39
CA PRO A 40 -16.71 5.32 -0.43
C PRO A 40 -16.37 6.50 -1.34
N ASN A 41 -17.16 6.67 -2.41
CA ASN A 41 -17.10 7.84 -3.30
C ASN A 41 -15.73 8.07 -3.97
N THR A 42 -15.03 7.01 -4.37
CA THR A 42 -13.82 7.15 -5.18
C THR A 42 -14.16 7.81 -6.51
N VAL A 43 -13.35 8.78 -6.94
CA VAL A 43 -13.47 9.38 -8.26
C VAL A 43 -13.26 8.30 -9.31
N THR A 44 -14.29 8.04 -10.12
CA THR A 44 -14.17 7.21 -11.32
C THR A 44 -13.65 8.09 -12.43
N GLU A 45 -12.33 8.13 -12.64
CA GLU A 45 -11.74 8.82 -13.79
C GLU A 45 -12.29 8.21 -15.07
N HIS A 46 -13.13 8.98 -15.78
CA HIS A 46 -13.52 8.74 -17.18
C HIS A 46 -14.01 7.31 -17.51
N GLY A 47 -14.65 6.62 -16.56
CA GLY A 47 -15.17 5.27 -16.75
C GLY A 47 -14.14 4.14 -16.66
N HIS A 48 -12.90 4.44 -16.23
CA HIS A 48 -11.91 3.40 -15.99
C HIS A 48 -12.20 2.62 -14.70
N ASP A 49 -12.26 1.30 -14.82
CA ASP A 49 -12.36 0.40 -13.68
C ASP A 49 -10.99 0.23 -13.05
N PHE A 50 -10.75 0.93 -11.94
CA PHE A 50 -9.49 0.85 -11.21
C PHE A 50 -9.15 -0.57 -10.76
N ARG A 51 -10.14 -1.42 -10.48
CA ARG A 51 -9.88 -2.81 -10.08
C ARG A 51 -9.28 -3.60 -11.25
N LYS A 52 -9.75 -3.38 -12.48
CA LYS A 52 -9.12 -3.95 -13.69
C LYS A 52 -7.69 -3.47 -13.88
N LEU A 53 -7.41 -2.19 -13.62
CA LEU A 53 -6.05 -1.68 -13.68
C LEU A 53 -5.14 -2.39 -12.67
N VAL A 54 -5.63 -2.62 -11.46
CA VAL A 54 -4.91 -3.37 -10.41
C VAL A 54 -4.65 -4.81 -10.85
N ASP A 55 -5.65 -5.47 -11.44
CA ASP A 55 -5.50 -6.83 -11.97
C ASP A 55 -4.51 -6.90 -13.15
N SER A 56 -4.49 -5.90 -14.03
CA SER A 56 -3.50 -5.82 -15.10
C SER A 56 -2.09 -5.57 -14.58
N PHE A 57 -1.93 -4.81 -13.50
CA PHE A 57 -0.61 -4.46 -12.96
C PHE A 57 -0.01 -5.56 -12.07
N PHE A 58 -0.81 -6.13 -11.16
CA PHE A 58 -0.35 -7.12 -10.18
C PHE A 58 -0.69 -8.57 -10.53
N GLY A 59 -1.34 -8.79 -11.67
CA GLY A 59 -1.81 -10.10 -12.13
C GLY A 59 -3.28 -10.36 -11.82
N GLY A 60 -3.87 -11.32 -12.54
CA GLY A 60 -5.30 -11.60 -12.49
C GLY A 60 -5.82 -11.89 -11.06
N ASN A 61 -6.96 -11.26 -10.71
CA ASN A 61 -7.61 -11.31 -9.39
C ASN A 61 -6.80 -10.67 -8.24
N ALA A 62 -5.74 -9.90 -8.52
CA ALA A 62 -5.02 -9.15 -7.49
C ALA A 62 -5.94 -8.15 -6.76
N SER A 63 -6.89 -7.53 -7.47
CA SER A 63 -7.86 -6.60 -6.90
C SER A 63 -8.68 -7.24 -5.77
N GLN A 64 -9.10 -8.49 -5.91
CA GLN A 64 -9.83 -9.23 -4.87
C GLN A 64 -9.01 -9.49 -3.61
N LYS A 65 -7.68 -9.54 -3.74
CA LYS A 65 -6.75 -9.77 -2.62
C LYS A 65 -6.30 -8.47 -1.98
N LEU A 66 -6.13 -7.42 -2.78
CA LEU A 66 -5.64 -6.11 -2.34
C LEU A 66 -6.73 -5.24 -1.71
N PHE A 67 -7.99 -5.44 -2.07
CA PHE A 67 -9.12 -4.68 -1.52
C PHE A 67 -10.01 -5.59 -0.68
N PRO A 68 -9.80 -5.63 0.66
CA PRO A 68 -10.60 -6.48 1.52
C PRO A 68 -12.07 -6.07 1.48
N ALA A 69 -12.97 -7.05 1.27
CA ALA A 69 -14.41 -6.82 1.21
C ALA A 69 -14.98 -6.22 2.52
N LYS A 70 -14.32 -6.48 3.65
CA LYS A 70 -14.64 -5.93 4.97
C LYS A 70 -13.37 -5.34 5.57
N ARG A 71 -13.49 -4.16 6.20
CA ARG A 71 -12.41 -3.55 6.99
C ARG A 71 -11.93 -4.57 8.06
N PRO A 72 -10.64 -4.95 8.06
CA PRO A 72 -10.10 -5.83 9.09
C PRO A 72 -10.22 -5.23 10.49
N ALA A 73 -10.20 -6.09 11.52
CA ALA A 73 -9.95 -5.64 12.87
C ALA A 73 -8.46 -5.31 13.01
N PHE A 74 -8.14 -4.07 13.37
CA PHE A 74 -6.76 -3.62 13.50
C PHE A 74 -6.31 -3.68 14.96
N ALA A 75 -5.17 -4.32 15.21
CA ALA A 75 -4.53 -4.34 16.52
C ALA A 75 -3.91 -2.99 16.87
N ALA A 76 -3.51 -2.22 15.86
CA ALA A 76 -3.00 -0.86 15.99
C ALA A 76 -3.34 -0.01 14.76
N GLU A 77 -3.58 1.29 14.99
CA GLU A 77 -3.75 2.29 13.93
C GLU A 77 -2.74 3.43 14.14
N PHE A 78 -1.97 3.74 13.09
CA PHE A 78 -0.93 4.77 13.07
C PHE A 78 -1.41 5.96 12.26
N LYS A 79 -2.20 6.83 12.89
CA LYS A 79 -2.93 7.92 12.20
C LYS A 79 -2.02 9.09 11.83
N ASN A 80 -0.87 9.23 12.50
CA ASN A 80 0.16 10.23 12.19
C ASN A 80 1.24 9.64 11.26
N GLY A 81 0.82 8.72 10.38
CA GLY A 81 1.58 8.20 9.28
C GLY A 81 2.78 7.32 9.64
N VAL A 82 3.71 7.25 8.70
CA VAL A 82 4.81 6.27 8.68
C VAL A 82 5.77 6.46 9.84
N ARG A 83 5.98 7.70 10.27
CA ARG A 83 6.86 8.00 11.41
C ARG A 83 6.33 7.37 12.69
N GLU A 84 5.04 7.54 12.97
CA GLU A 84 4.41 6.95 14.16
C GLU A 84 4.48 5.41 14.12
N LEU A 85 4.25 4.82 12.93
CA LEU A 85 4.43 3.39 12.72
C LEU A 85 5.84 2.93 13.09
N GLU A 86 6.88 3.61 12.60
CA GLU A 86 8.28 3.26 12.84
C GLU A 86 8.66 3.40 14.33
N GLU A 87 8.22 4.49 14.98
CA GLU A 87 8.47 4.74 16.41
C GLU A 87 7.83 3.66 17.32
N LYS A 88 6.64 3.17 16.94
CA LYS A 88 5.86 2.21 17.74
C LYS A 88 5.97 0.76 17.25
N ARG A 89 6.75 0.51 16.19
CA ARG A 89 6.82 -0.79 15.50
C ARG A 89 7.15 -1.96 16.43
N GLY A 90 8.02 -1.72 17.43
CA GLY A 90 8.46 -2.74 18.39
C GLY A 90 7.35 -3.29 19.29
N GLY A 91 6.23 -2.56 19.44
CA GLY A 91 5.07 -3.01 20.23
C GLY A 91 4.00 -3.74 19.43
N VAL A 92 4.18 -3.91 18.11
CA VAL A 92 3.19 -4.56 17.24
C VAL A 92 3.38 -6.07 17.24
N GLU A 93 2.34 -6.78 17.66
CA GLU A 93 2.27 -8.24 17.67
C GLU A 93 2.52 -8.83 16.27
N GLU A 94 3.23 -9.96 16.24
CA GLU A 94 3.43 -10.71 15.00
C GLU A 94 2.09 -11.18 14.41
N LEU A 95 2.02 -11.36 13.09
CA LEU A 95 0.80 -11.77 12.36
C LEU A 95 -0.46 -10.88 12.50
N SER A 96 -0.46 -9.86 13.36
CA SER A 96 -1.59 -8.93 13.53
C SER A 96 -1.83 -8.07 12.28
N SER A 97 -3.06 -7.55 12.13
CA SER A 97 -3.38 -6.54 11.11
C SER A 97 -3.21 -5.15 11.72
N ILE A 98 -2.48 -4.27 11.04
CA ILE A 98 -2.28 -2.88 11.46
C ILE A 98 -2.63 -1.93 10.33
N TYR A 99 -2.99 -0.70 10.68
CA TYR A 99 -3.47 0.30 9.73
C TYR A 99 -2.63 1.57 9.77
N CYS A 100 -2.15 2.02 8.61
CA CYS A 100 -1.43 3.28 8.44
C CYS A 100 -2.03 4.00 7.23
N PRO A 101 -3.01 4.90 7.42
CA PRO A 101 -3.73 5.52 6.31
C PRO A 101 -2.81 6.32 5.39
N ASN A 102 -1.83 7.04 5.95
CA ASN A 102 -0.95 7.91 5.18
C ASN A 102 0.43 7.26 5.04
N THR A 103 0.80 6.96 3.80
CA THR A 103 2.12 6.41 3.45
C THR A 103 2.96 7.35 2.62
N ASN A 104 2.56 8.60 2.42
CA ASN A 104 3.32 9.59 1.65
C ASN A 104 4.23 10.46 2.53
N GLU A 105 4.09 10.42 3.86
CA GLU A 105 4.88 11.27 4.76
C GLU A 105 6.39 11.05 4.66
N TRP A 106 6.82 9.89 4.19
CA TRP A 106 8.24 9.66 3.94
C TRP A 106 8.81 10.54 2.83
N GLU A 107 7.98 11.05 1.91
CA GLU A 107 8.41 12.01 0.88
C GLU A 107 8.82 13.36 1.48
N MET A 108 8.28 13.69 2.65
CA MET A 108 8.61 14.92 3.38
C MET A 108 9.85 14.77 4.28
N MET A 109 10.41 13.56 4.38
CA MET A 109 11.61 13.31 5.17
C MET A 109 12.87 13.67 4.39
N PRO A 110 13.98 14.08 5.05
CA PRO A 110 15.22 14.47 4.38
C PRO A 110 16.01 13.28 3.77
N PHE A 111 15.37 12.11 3.62
CA PHE A 111 16.01 10.88 3.18
C PHE A 111 15.61 10.54 1.74
N PRO A 112 16.50 9.87 0.98
CA PRO A 112 16.18 9.48 -0.38
C PRO A 112 15.08 8.41 -0.41
N ALA A 113 14.24 8.44 -1.47
CA ALA A 113 13.19 7.45 -1.71
C ALA A 113 13.69 5.99 -1.71
N SER A 114 14.96 5.78 -2.07
CA SER A 114 15.63 4.47 -2.04
C SER A 114 15.66 3.81 -0.66
N ARG A 115 15.40 4.56 0.41
CA ARG A 115 15.30 4.02 1.76
C ARG A 115 14.02 3.22 2.01
N TYR A 116 12.99 3.47 1.20
CA TYR A 116 11.70 2.76 1.23
C TYR A 116 11.55 1.85 0.02
N PHE A 117 11.94 2.34 -1.16
CA PHE A 117 11.98 1.55 -2.39
C PHE A 117 13.27 0.75 -2.45
N THR A 118 13.28 -0.42 -1.79
CA THR A 118 14.44 -1.31 -1.74
C THR A 118 14.90 -1.69 -3.16
N PRO A 119 16.18 -2.07 -3.35
CA PRO A 119 16.68 -2.51 -4.66
C PRO A 119 15.82 -3.62 -5.29
N GLU A 120 15.32 -4.55 -4.48
CA GLU A 120 14.47 -5.66 -4.90
C GLU A 120 13.12 -5.14 -5.40
N LEU A 121 12.46 -4.26 -4.64
CA LEU A 121 11.18 -3.68 -5.04
C LEU A 121 11.33 -2.83 -6.31
N ARG A 122 12.38 -2.02 -6.41
CA ARG A 122 12.68 -1.25 -7.63
C ARG A 122 12.93 -2.16 -8.83
N THR A 123 13.63 -3.28 -8.61
CA THR A 123 13.89 -4.25 -9.67
C THR A 123 12.60 -4.89 -10.14
N ALA A 124 11.70 -5.26 -9.22
CA ALA A 124 10.38 -5.78 -9.55
C ALA A 124 9.56 -4.76 -10.36
N LEU A 125 9.45 -3.52 -9.88
CA LEU A 125 8.67 -2.45 -10.53
C LEU A 125 9.21 -2.02 -11.91
N ARG A 126 10.46 -2.36 -12.24
CA ARG A 126 11.07 -2.08 -13.56
C ARG A 126 10.83 -3.18 -14.59
N ARG A 127 10.31 -4.33 -14.18
CA ARG A 127 10.06 -5.43 -15.11
C ARG A 127 8.92 -5.05 -16.06
N PRO A 128 9.07 -5.27 -17.38
CA PRO A 128 7.97 -5.11 -18.32
C PRO A 128 6.75 -5.90 -17.87
N LEU A 129 5.54 -5.34 -18.03
CA LEU A 129 4.30 -5.98 -17.59
C LEU A 129 4.07 -7.34 -18.26
N GLU A 130 4.62 -7.55 -19.46
CA GLU A 130 4.52 -8.80 -20.22
C GLU A 130 5.27 -9.97 -19.56
N GLN A 131 6.12 -9.70 -18.56
CA GLN A 131 6.94 -10.71 -17.87
C GLN A 131 6.36 -11.13 -16.51
N TRP A 132 5.15 -10.68 -16.18
CA TRP A 132 4.44 -11.01 -14.93
C TRP A 132 3.42 -12.12 -15.21
N SER A 133 3.90 -13.29 -15.62
CA SER A 133 3.08 -14.50 -15.88
C SER A 133 3.38 -15.61 -14.88
#